data_AF-A0A1S4ABK0-F1
#
_entry.id   AF-A0A1S4ABK0-F1
#
_cell.length_a   1.000
_cell.length_b   1.000
_cell.length_c   1.000
_cell.angle_alpha   90.00
_cell.angle_beta   90.00
_cell.angle_gamma   90.00
#
_symmetry.space_group_name_H-M   'P 1'
#
loop_
_entity.id
_entity.type
_entity.pdbx_description
1 polymer ?
#
loop_
_entity_poly.entity_id
_entity_poly.type
_entity_poly.pdbx_seq_one_letter_code
_entity_poly.pdbx_strand_id
1 'polypeptide(L)'
;MAFKPMPLLFAVLLLITSSNGDSNTAPGAFPHGKISSPPPPPVNASTPYPPTQVTLPPPPPPPPVKLPPSPSPAVKPPPPPVPTPPVSPPKNTADCVPLCQVRCKLHSRQNVCLRACATCCLRCKCVPPGQYGNLEKCGKCYANMTTRGGRRKCP
;
A
#
# COMPACT_ATOMS: atom_id res chain seq x y z
N MET A 1 -36.50 21.19 -46.41
CA MET A 1 -35.80 21.75 -47.58
C MET A 1 -34.61 22.53 -47.01
N ALA A 2 -33.40 21.98 -47.06
CA ALA A 2 -32.38 22.31 -48.07
C ALA A 2 -31.76 23.70 -47.74
N PHE A 3 -30.46 23.95 -47.62
CA PHE A 3 -29.27 23.37 -48.22
C PHE A 3 -28.07 23.60 -47.30
N LYS A 4 -27.12 22.66 -47.31
CA LYS A 4 -25.72 22.85 -46.90
C LYS A 4 -24.98 23.44 -48.12
N PRO A 5 -23.98 24.33 -47.95
CA PRO A 5 -22.61 23.86 -48.10
C PRO A 5 -21.55 24.58 -47.22
N MET A 6 -20.60 23.78 -46.72
CA MET A 6 -19.19 24.17 -46.47
C MET A 6 -18.48 24.24 -47.82
N PRO A 7 -17.46 25.11 -48.10
CA PRO A 7 -16.10 24.91 -47.56
C PRO A 7 -15.17 26.16 -47.58
N LEU A 8 -14.79 26.68 -46.41
CA LEU A 8 -13.58 27.50 -46.23
C LEU A 8 -12.75 26.78 -45.16
N LEU A 9 -12.17 25.62 -45.47
CA LEU A 9 -10.82 25.53 -46.05
C LEU A 9 -9.84 26.48 -45.34
N PHE A 10 -9.25 25.99 -44.26
CA PHE A 10 -7.96 25.27 -44.31
C PHE A 10 -6.75 26.20 -44.52
N ALA A 11 -6.81 27.47 -44.09
CA ALA A 11 -5.68 28.40 -44.23
C ALA A 11 -4.89 28.69 -42.92
N VAL A 12 -5.25 28.12 -41.77
CA VAL A 12 -4.57 28.44 -40.49
C VAL A 12 -3.68 27.29 -39.96
N LEU A 13 -3.66 26.14 -40.63
CA LEU A 13 -2.96 24.94 -40.15
C LEU A 13 -1.58 24.66 -40.78
N LEU A 14 -0.94 25.63 -41.47
CA LEU A 14 0.35 25.39 -42.18
C LEU A 14 1.42 26.49 -42.03
N LEU A 15 1.40 27.34 -40.98
CA LEU A 15 2.44 28.35 -40.76
C LEU A 15 3.16 28.31 -39.40
N ILE A 16 3.19 27.17 -38.69
CA ILE A 16 4.01 27.08 -37.45
C ILE A 16 4.83 25.79 -37.36
N THR A 17 5.43 25.36 -38.47
CA THR A 17 6.59 24.45 -38.46
C THR A 17 7.82 25.21 -38.90
N SER A 18 8.53 25.87 -37.96
CA SER A 18 9.99 26.10 -38.02
C SER A 18 10.49 26.81 -36.76
N SER A 19 11.15 26.04 -35.88
CA SER A 19 12.48 26.39 -35.35
C SER A 19 12.96 25.27 -34.42
N ASN A 20 13.86 24.42 -34.92
CA ASN A 20 14.82 23.75 -34.05
C ASN A 20 15.68 24.84 -33.40
N GLY A 21 15.74 24.85 -32.07
CA GLY A 21 16.58 25.76 -31.29
C GLY A 21 17.12 25.02 -30.08
N ASP A 22 18.32 24.47 -30.24
CA ASP A 22 19.19 24.04 -29.15
C ASP A 22 19.59 25.29 -28.34
N SER A 23 19.33 25.30 -27.03
CA SER A 23 19.98 26.21 -26.08
C SER A 23 19.86 25.66 -24.66
N ASN A 24 20.93 24.98 -24.24
CA ASN A 24 21.43 24.89 -22.88
C ASN A 24 20.86 25.97 -21.93
N THR A 25 20.14 25.56 -20.88
CA THR A 25 19.91 26.41 -19.70
C THR A 25 20.41 25.67 -18.47
N ALA A 26 21.45 26.26 -17.88
CA ALA A 26 22.12 25.86 -16.67
C ALA A 26 21.19 25.83 -15.44
N PRO A 27 21.55 25.09 -14.38
CA PRO A 27 20.78 25.00 -13.15
C PRO A 27 20.70 26.34 -12.42
N GLY A 28 19.49 26.69 -11.98
CA GLY A 28 19.22 27.83 -11.13
C GLY A 28 20.02 27.76 -9.83
N ALA A 29 20.79 28.82 -9.60
CA ALA A 29 21.44 29.12 -8.33
C ALA A 29 20.39 29.29 -7.23
N PHE A 30 20.31 28.31 -6.33
CA PHE A 30 19.73 28.52 -5.01
C PHE A 30 20.82 29.14 -4.11
N PRO A 31 20.54 30.24 -3.38
CA PRO A 31 21.49 30.80 -2.45
C PRO A 31 21.79 29.77 -1.35
N HIS A 32 23.08 29.49 -1.16
CA HIS A 32 23.58 28.69 -0.06
C HIS A 32 23.26 29.41 1.25
N GLY A 33 22.12 29.09 1.85
CA GLY A 33 21.89 29.30 3.26
C GLY A 33 22.94 28.50 4.03
N LYS A 34 23.86 29.19 4.69
CA LYS A 34 24.81 28.59 5.63
C LYS A 34 23.99 27.89 6.74
N ILE A 35 23.83 26.58 6.63
CA ILE A 35 23.46 25.76 7.78
C ILE A 35 24.75 25.66 8.62
N SER A 36 24.85 26.48 9.66
CA SER A 36 25.81 26.23 10.73
C SER A 36 25.38 24.94 11.42
N SER A 37 26.21 23.91 11.34
CA SER A 37 26.03 22.69 12.12
C SER A 37 25.93 23.05 13.61
N PRO A 38 24.97 22.47 14.36
CA PRO A 38 24.98 22.60 15.81
C PRO A 38 26.26 21.96 16.39
N PRO A 39 26.83 22.49 17.48
CA PRO A 39 28.01 21.92 18.12
C PRO A 39 27.72 20.50 18.62
N PRO A 40 28.75 19.62 18.69
CA PRO A 40 28.59 18.30 19.27
C PRO A 40 28.15 18.44 20.74
N PRO A 41 27.32 17.52 21.25
CA PRO A 41 26.96 17.52 22.66
C PRO A 41 28.23 17.33 23.52
N PRO A 42 28.27 17.90 24.73
CA PRO A 42 29.40 17.72 25.63
C PRO A 42 29.56 16.23 25.97
N VAL A 43 30.73 15.68 25.68
CA VAL A 43 31.13 14.35 26.15
C VAL A 43 31.37 14.45 27.65
N ASN A 44 30.39 14.00 28.43
CA ASN A 44 30.50 13.99 29.88
C ASN A 44 31.47 12.89 30.30
N ALA A 45 32.39 13.25 31.21
CA ALA A 45 33.49 12.42 31.66
C ALA A 45 33.01 11.15 32.39
N SER A 46 33.77 10.07 32.20
CA SER A 46 33.60 8.76 32.84
C SER A 46 33.46 8.88 34.36
N THR A 47 32.27 8.59 34.86
CA THR A 47 32.08 8.17 36.25
C THR A 47 32.65 6.76 36.46
N PRO A 48 33.36 6.49 37.57
CA PRO A 48 33.70 5.13 37.98
C PRO A 48 32.40 4.32 38.15
N TYR A 49 32.27 3.23 37.41
CA TYR A 49 31.11 2.35 37.49
C TYR A 49 31.02 1.74 38.90
N PRO A 50 29.82 1.73 39.52
CA PRO A 50 29.59 0.99 40.76
C PRO A 50 29.71 -0.52 40.52
N PRO A 51 30.03 -1.33 41.54
CA PRO A 51 30.18 -2.77 41.40
C PRO A 51 28.89 -3.41 40.87
N THR A 52 29.01 -4.13 39.77
CA THR A 52 27.93 -4.84 39.09
C THR A 52 27.26 -5.82 40.06
N GLN A 53 26.06 -5.51 40.53
CA GLN A 53 25.23 -6.50 41.21
C GLN A 53 24.80 -7.55 40.18
N VAL A 54 25.25 -8.79 40.41
CA VAL A 54 24.85 -9.98 39.64
C VAL A 54 23.36 -10.21 39.91
N THR A 55 22.52 -9.58 39.09
CA THR A 55 21.10 -9.91 39.03
C THR A 55 21.00 -11.17 38.17
N LEU A 56 20.54 -12.29 38.76
CA LEU A 56 20.27 -13.49 37.98
C LEU A 56 19.32 -13.12 36.82
N PRO A 57 19.57 -13.62 35.60
CA PRO A 57 18.65 -13.40 34.50
C PRO A 57 17.26 -13.92 34.91
N PRO A 58 16.18 -13.17 34.59
CA PRO A 58 14.84 -13.66 34.82
C PRO A 58 14.68 -15.02 34.12
N PRO A 59 13.94 -15.97 34.71
CA PRO A 59 13.70 -17.26 34.09
C PRO A 59 13.17 -17.04 32.66
N PRO A 60 13.59 -17.87 31.69
CA PRO A 60 13.10 -17.74 30.33
C PRO A 60 11.57 -17.76 30.36
N PRO A 61 10.89 -16.91 29.56
CA PRO A 61 9.45 -16.98 29.44
C PRO A 61 9.09 -18.43 29.11
N PRO A 62 7.99 -18.98 29.68
CA PRO A 62 7.58 -20.32 29.34
C PRO A 62 7.51 -20.42 27.81
N PRO A 63 7.92 -21.57 27.22
CA PRO A 63 7.80 -21.75 25.78
C PRO A 63 6.37 -21.36 25.39
N PRO A 64 6.15 -20.70 24.23
CA PRO A 64 4.82 -20.37 23.79
C PRO A 64 4.02 -21.65 23.88
N VAL A 65 3.03 -21.69 24.78
CA VAL A 65 2.10 -22.80 24.85
C VAL A 65 1.52 -22.82 23.45
N LYS A 66 1.93 -23.81 22.65
CA LYS A 66 1.25 -24.12 21.41
C LYS A 66 -0.14 -24.49 21.90
N LEU A 67 -1.06 -23.51 21.90
CA LEU A 67 -2.46 -23.83 22.03
C LEU A 67 -2.68 -24.92 20.97
N PRO A 68 -3.30 -26.05 21.35
CA PRO A 68 -3.73 -27.03 20.38
C PRO A 68 -4.36 -26.29 19.20
N PRO A 69 -4.10 -26.69 17.94
CA PRO A 69 -4.86 -26.12 16.83
C PRO A 69 -6.33 -26.20 17.24
N SER A 70 -6.97 -25.02 17.34
CA SER A 70 -8.40 -24.95 17.62
C SER A 70 -9.05 -26.01 16.74
N PRO A 71 -9.88 -26.92 17.28
CA PRO A 71 -10.52 -27.93 16.45
C PRO A 71 -11.17 -27.18 15.30
N SER A 72 -10.73 -27.49 14.08
CA SER A 72 -11.35 -26.94 12.88
C SER A 72 -12.85 -27.12 13.06
N PRO A 73 -13.67 -26.05 13.10
CA PRO A 73 -15.10 -26.25 13.10
C PRO A 73 -15.38 -27.06 11.83
N ALA A 74 -15.97 -28.24 11.99
CA ALA A 74 -16.34 -29.11 10.89
C ALA A 74 -17.14 -28.24 9.90
N VAL A 75 -16.51 -27.89 8.79
CA VAL A 75 -17.10 -27.01 7.80
C VAL A 75 -18.19 -27.86 7.15
N LYS A 76 -19.46 -27.54 7.44
CA LYS A 76 -20.59 -27.99 6.60
C LYS A 76 -20.18 -27.84 5.14
N PRO A 77 -20.54 -28.79 4.26
CA PRO A 77 -20.20 -28.72 2.84
C PRO A 77 -20.37 -27.28 2.34
N PRO A 78 -19.34 -26.70 1.69
CA PRO A 78 -19.47 -25.34 1.19
C PRO A 78 -20.74 -25.28 0.33
N PRO A 79 -21.61 -24.28 0.54
CA PRO A 79 -22.75 -24.10 -0.34
C PRO A 79 -22.22 -24.04 -1.78
N PRO A 80 -22.99 -24.58 -2.76
CA PRO A 80 -22.61 -24.50 -4.16
C PRO A 80 -22.22 -23.05 -4.50
N PRO A 81 -21.25 -22.84 -5.40
CA PRO A 81 -20.83 -21.50 -5.79
C PRO A 81 -22.07 -20.76 -6.28
N VAL A 82 -22.59 -19.87 -5.44
CA VAL A 82 -23.71 -19.01 -5.80
C VAL A 82 -23.24 -18.24 -7.03
N PRO A 83 -23.99 -18.25 -8.15
CA PRO A 83 -23.67 -17.45 -9.31
C PRO A 83 -23.53 -16.01 -8.86
N THR A 84 -22.30 -15.51 -8.79
CA THR A 84 -22.06 -14.14 -8.36
C THR A 84 -22.69 -13.24 -9.42
N PRO A 85 -23.64 -12.36 -9.06
CA PRO A 85 -24.03 -11.28 -9.95
C PRO A 85 -22.79 -10.48 -10.32
N PRO A 86 -22.76 -9.77 -11.46
CA PRO A 86 -21.64 -8.92 -11.84
C PRO A 86 -21.29 -7.99 -10.67
N VAL A 87 -20.19 -8.30 -9.98
CA VAL A 87 -19.81 -7.64 -8.73
C VAL A 87 -19.44 -6.21 -9.11
N SER A 88 -20.36 -5.30 -8.84
CA SER A 88 -20.07 -3.87 -8.93
C SER A 88 -18.84 -3.58 -8.07
N PRO A 89 -17.90 -2.75 -8.53
CA PRO A 89 -16.71 -2.43 -7.73
C PRO A 89 -17.12 -1.95 -6.34
N PRO A 90 -16.50 -2.44 -5.25
CA PRO A 90 -16.81 -2.00 -3.90
C PRO A 90 -16.56 -0.50 -3.76
N LYS A 91 -17.56 0.25 -3.31
CA LYS A 91 -17.50 1.73 -3.21
C LYS A 91 -17.36 2.20 -1.77
N ASN A 92 -17.86 1.42 -0.82
CA ASN A 92 -17.83 1.75 0.60
C ASN A 92 -17.21 0.60 1.43
N THR A 93 -17.10 0.83 2.73
CA THR A 93 -16.55 -0.15 3.67
C THR A 93 -17.40 -1.41 3.77
N ALA A 94 -18.72 -1.27 3.70
CA ALA A 94 -19.66 -2.38 3.81
C ALA A 94 -19.49 -3.38 2.65
N ASP A 95 -19.21 -2.90 1.44
CA ASP A 95 -18.92 -3.74 0.26
C ASP A 95 -17.55 -4.43 0.38
N CYS A 96 -16.59 -3.77 1.03
CA CYS A 96 -15.24 -4.30 1.23
C CYS A 96 -15.17 -5.40 2.29
N VAL A 97 -15.95 -5.28 3.37
CA VAL A 97 -15.92 -6.22 4.51
C VAL A 97 -16.10 -7.68 4.09
N PRO A 98 -17.15 -8.09 3.35
CA PRO A 98 -17.35 -9.50 3.01
C PRO A 98 -16.24 -10.03 2.09
N LEU A 99 -15.72 -9.21 1.17
CA LEU A 99 -14.60 -9.59 0.30
C LEU A 99 -13.31 -9.79 1.10
N CYS A 100 -13.04 -8.88 2.02
CA CYS A 100 -11.88 -8.96 2.91
C CYS A 100 -11.96 -10.13 3.89
N GLN A 101 -13.16 -10.53 4.34
CA GLN A 101 -13.34 -11.74 5.14
C GLN A 101 -12.90 -12.99 4.40
N VAL A 102 -13.26 -13.12 3.11
CA VAL A 102 -12.81 -14.24 2.29
C VAL A 102 -11.29 -14.20 2.14
N ARG A 103 -10.72 -13.04 1.79
CA ARG A 103 -9.28 -12.84 1.61
C ARG A 103 -8.46 -13.21 2.85
N CYS A 104 -8.95 -12.81 4.02
CA CYS A 104 -8.24 -12.94 5.30
C CYS A 104 -8.53 -14.23 6.06
N LYS A 105 -9.41 -15.11 5.55
CA LYS A 105 -9.90 -16.31 6.25
C LYS A 105 -8.78 -17.21 6.78
N LEU A 106 -7.73 -17.41 5.99
CA LEU A 106 -6.58 -18.28 6.33
C LEU A 106 -5.38 -17.49 6.90
N HIS A 107 -5.52 -16.18 7.07
CA HIS A 107 -4.43 -15.37 7.60
C HIS A 107 -4.30 -15.58 9.11
N SER A 108 -3.09 -15.92 9.60
CA SER A 108 -2.85 -16.14 11.04
C SER A 108 -3.29 -14.97 11.92
N ARG A 109 -3.15 -13.74 11.41
CA ARG A 109 -3.60 -12.49 12.06
C ARG A 109 -4.80 -11.90 11.33
N GLN A 110 -5.98 -12.48 11.51
CA GLN A 110 -7.20 -12.09 10.76
C GLN A 110 -7.57 -10.61 10.95
N ASN A 111 -7.60 -10.12 12.19
CA ASN A 111 -7.97 -8.71 12.47
C ASN A 111 -7.02 -7.68 11.86
N VAL A 112 -5.72 -8.03 11.75
CA VAL A 112 -4.72 -7.17 11.09
C VAL A 112 -4.91 -7.20 9.58
N CYS A 113 -5.12 -8.39 9.02
CA CYS A 113 -5.40 -8.56 7.59
C CYS A 113 -6.66 -7.81 7.18
N LEU A 114 -7.76 -7.91 7.93
CA LEU A 114 -9.03 -7.24 7.63
C LEU A 114 -8.87 -5.71 7.58
N ARG A 115 -8.15 -5.11 8.54
CA ARG A 115 -7.86 -3.67 8.53
C ARG A 115 -7.05 -3.23 7.31
N ALA A 116 -6.01 -3.99 6.99
CA ALA A 116 -5.17 -3.71 5.83
C ALA A 116 -5.96 -3.85 4.52
N CYS A 117 -6.71 -4.95 4.37
CA CYS A 117 -7.55 -5.22 3.22
C CYS A 117 -8.62 -4.15 3.03
N ALA A 118 -9.35 -3.75 4.08
CA ALA A 118 -10.37 -2.71 3.98
C ALA A 118 -9.78 -1.37 3.51
N THR A 119 -8.60 -1.00 4.00
CA THR A 119 -7.90 0.21 3.55
C THR A 119 -7.51 0.14 2.07
N CYS A 120 -7.00 -1.02 1.63
CA CYS A 120 -6.65 -1.24 0.23
C CYS A 120 -7.88 -1.29 -0.67
N CYS A 121 -8.97 -1.90 -0.21
CA CYS A 121 -10.23 -2.00 -0.92
C CYS A 121 -10.87 -0.62 -1.11
N LEU A 122 -10.93 0.21 -0.07
CA LEU A 122 -11.47 1.58 -0.19
C LEU A 122 -10.67 2.44 -1.17
N ARG A 123 -9.35 2.25 -1.23
CA ARG A 123 -8.46 3.04 -2.10
C ARG A 123 -8.47 2.53 -3.54
N CYS A 124 -8.44 1.22 -3.73
CA CYS A 124 -8.30 0.58 -5.03
C CYS A 124 -9.63 0.08 -5.62
N LYS A 125 -10.72 0.14 -4.85
CA LYS A 125 -12.08 -0.33 -5.20
C LYS A 125 -12.08 -1.76 -5.74
N CYS A 126 -11.21 -2.60 -5.20
CA CYS A 126 -11.01 -3.98 -5.64
C CYS A 126 -10.37 -4.81 -4.52
N VAL A 127 -10.85 -6.05 -4.36
CA VAL A 127 -10.23 -7.09 -3.51
C VAL A 127 -9.97 -8.30 -4.39
N PRO A 128 -8.74 -8.82 -4.45
CA PRO A 128 -8.46 -9.93 -5.34
C PRO A 128 -9.10 -11.22 -4.85
N PRO A 129 -9.55 -12.10 -5.77
CA PRO A 129 -10.21 -13.35 -5.40
C PRO A 129 -9.25 -14.32 -4.70
N GLY A 130 -9.82 -15.18 -3.86
CA GLY A 130 -9.06 -16.15 -3.06
C GLY A 130 -8.31 -15.52 -1.90
N GLN A 131 -7.59 -16.36 -1.15
CA GLN A 131 -6.91 -16.03 0.10
C GLN A 131 -5.45 -15.61 -0.12
N TYR A 132 -4.85 -16.09 -1.21
CA TYR A 132 -3.46 -15.87 -1.58
C TYR A 132 -3.33 -15.53 -3.06
N GLY A 133 -2.32 -14.74 -3.42
CA GLY A 133 -2.00 -14.40 -4.81
C GLY A 133 -3.09 -13.58 -5.52
N ASN A 134 -3.19 -13.71 -6.85
CA ASN A 134 -4.17 -13.05 -7.71
C ASN A 134 -4.14 -11.51 -7.67
N LEU A 135 -3.03 -10.93 -7.22
CA LEU A 135 -2.90 -9.48 -7.02
C LEU A 135 -3.09 -8.72 -8.34
N GLU A 136 -2.71 -9.34 -9.45
CA GLU A 136 -2.88 -8.82 -10.81
C GLU A 136 -4.34 -8.59 -11.19
N LYS A 137 -5.30 -9.29 -10.56
CA LYS A 137 -6.74 -9.08 -10.81
C LYS A 137 -7.24 -7.70 -10.36
N CYS A 138 -6.57 -7.10 -9.38
CA CYS A 138 -6.85 -5.73 -8.93
C CYS A 138 -5.80 -4.73 -9.42
N GLY A 139 -4.94 -5.14 -10.35
CA GLY A 139 -3.91 -4.32 -10.96
C GLY A 139 -2.88 -3.77 -9.98
N LYS A 140 -2.22 -2.69 -10.42
CA LYS A 140 -1.07 -2.10 -9.72
C LYS A 140 -1.43 -1.46 -8.39
N CYS A 141 -2.65 -0.94 -8.22
CA CYS A 141 -3.04 -0.24 -7.00
C CYS A 141 -2.94 -1.16 -5.78
N TYR A 142 -3.57 -2.34 -5.83
CA TYR A 142 -3.56 -3.28 -4.72
C TYR A 142 -2.19 -3.95 -4.55
N ALA A 143 -1.52 -4.29 -5.66
CA ALA A 143 -0.23 -4.99 -5.65
C ALA A 143 0.95 -4.12 -5.15
N ASN A 144 1.00 -2.84 -5.56
CA ASN A 144 2.15 -1.97 -5.33
C ASN A 144 2.01 -1.05 -4.12
N MET A 145 0.90 -1.11 -3.39
CA MET A 145 0.74 -0.34 -2.17
C MET A 145 1.73 -0.84 -1.11
N THR A 146 2.58 0.06 -0.64
CA THR A 146 3.59 -0.21 0.39
C THR A 146 3.31 0.57 1.67
N THR A 147 3.83 0.05 2.78
CA THR A 147 3.94 0.78 4.04
C THR A 147 5.18 1.70 3.99
N ARG A 148 5.34 2.58 4.99
CA ARG A 148 6.53 3.45 5.09
C ARG A 148 7.85 2.65 5.11
N GLY A 149 7.83 1.39 5.56
CA GLY A 149 9.00 0.50 5.57
C GLY A 149 9.22 -0.29 4.27
N GLY A 150 8.59 0.10 3.15
CA GLY A 150 8.78 -0.55 1.84
C GLY A 150 8.17 -1.95 1.70
N ARG A 151 7.54 -2.48 2.76
CA ARG A 151 6.82 -3.76 2.72
C ARG A 151 5.44 -3.59 2.08
N ARG A 152 4.98 -4.58 1.33
CA ARG A 152 3.63 -4.61 0.75
C ARG A 152 2.58 -4.48 1.86
N LYS A 153 1.67 -3.52 1.68
CA LYS A 153 0.64 -3.17 2.67
C LYS A 153 -0.60 -4.06 2.55
N CYS A 154 -1.00 -4.39 1.32
CA CYS A 154 -2.22 -5.15 1.06
C CYS A 154 -1.97 -6.66 1.11
N PRO A 155 -2.88 -7.46 1.72
CA PRO A 155 -2.72 -8.91 1.83
C PRO A 155 -2.80 -9.61 0.46
#